data_AF-A0A9R1IF87-F1
#
_entry.id   AF-A0A9R1IF87-F1
#
_cell.length_a   1.000
_cell.length_b   1.000
_cell.length_c   1.000
_cell.angle_alpha   90.00
_cell.angle_beta   90.00
_cell.angle_gamma   90.00
#
_symmetry.space_group_name_H-M   'P 1'
#
loop_
_entity.id
_entity.type
_entity.pdbx_description
1 polymer ?
#
loop_
_entity_poly.entity_id
_entity_poly.type
_entity_poly.pdbx_seq_one_letter_code
_entity_poly.pdbx_strand_id
1 'polypeptide(L)'
;MQLRTIEGAIEAIGDKVIVDHLESRTHERVDTKLFACWVWCWDVAHIPTKRTIWKHARGAGRVDEMVGYSPPSRVVAPPPELLQYDLLLHLDRVED
;
A
#
# COMPACT_ATOMS: atom_id res chain seq x y z
N MET A 1 3.36 5.91 0.90
CA MET A 1 2.38 4.86 1.25
C MET A 1 2.83 4.25 2.55
N GLN A 2 1.96 4.16 3.55
CA GLN A 2 2.26 3.37 4.74
C GLN A 2 1.58 2.02 4.56
N LEU A 3 2.34 0.99 4.22
CA LEU A 3 1.84 -0.39 4.08
C LEU A 3 1.38 -1.00 5.42
N ARG A 4 1.58 -0.27 6.53
CA ARG A 4 1.18 -0.64 7.88
C ARG A 4 -0.11 0.04 8.32
N THR A 5 -0.99 0.34 7.37
CA THR A 5 -2.33 0.87 7.61
C THR A 5 -3.35 0.02 6.85
N ILE A 6 -4.62 0.14 7.22
CA ILE A 6 -5.71 -0.58 6.55
C ILE A 6 -5.80 -0.20 5.07
N GLU A 7 -5.62 1.08 4.75
CA GLU A 7 -5.63 1.55 3.36
C GLU A 7 -4.48 0.93 2.55
N GLY A 8 -3.30 0.82 3.15
CA GLY A 8 -2.15 0.15 2.54
C GLY A 8 -2.39 -1.35 2.33
N ALA A 9 -3.08 -2.01 3.26
CA ALA A 9 -3.46 -3.40 3.15
C ALA A 9 -4.54 -3.63 2.08
N ILE A 10 -5.54 -2.75 1.96
CA ILE A 10 -6.53 -2.79 0.87
C ILE A 10 -5.83 -2.64 -0.48
N GLU A 11 -4.93 -1.66 -0.61
CA GLU A 11 -4.13 -1.45 -1.83
C GLU A 11 -3.29 -2.70 -2.17
N ALA A 12 -2.76 -3.39 -1.15
CA ALA A 12 -1.95 -4.58 -1.31
C ALA A 12 -2.72 -5.87 -1.58
N ILE A 13 -3.88 -6.07 -0.97
CA ILE A 13 -4.64 -7.32 -1.12
C ILE A 13 -5.57 -7.24 -2.33
N GLY A 14 -6.18 -6.08 -2.57
CA GLY A 14 -7.11 -5.85 -3.67
C GLY A 14 -8.55 -5.61 -3.19
N ASP A 15 -9.44 -5.42 -4.14
CA ASP A 15 -10.84 -4.99 -3.96
C ASP A 15 -11.84 -6.13 -3.75
N LYS A 16 -11.39 -7.38 -3.89
CA LYS A 16 -12.22 -8.58 -3.71
C LYS A 16 -12.40 -9.03 -2.26
N VAL A 17 -11.85 -8.28 -1.32
CA VAL A 17 -11.84 -8.62 0.11
C VAL A 17 -12.27 -7.43 0.95
N ILE A 18 -12.74 -7.70 2.16
CA ILE A 18 -12.89 -6.67 3.20
C ILE A 18 -11.71 -6.82 4.15
N VAL A 19 -10.96 -5.73 4.35
CA VAL A 19 -9.85 -5.69 5.31
C VAL A 19 -10.33 -5.02 6.58
N ASP A 20 -10.12 -5.68 7.71
CA ASP A 20 -10.47 -5.15 9.03
C ASP A 20 -9.26 -5.13 9.97
N HIS A 21 -9.30 -4.24 10.94
CA HIS A 21 -8.22 -4.07 11.91
C HIS A 21 -8.13 -5.30 12.81
N LEU A 22 -6.96 -5.94 12.84
CA LEU A 22 -6.70 -7.00 13.81
C LEU A 22 -6.37 -6.35 15.15
N GLU A 23 -7.39 -6.16 16.01
CA GLU A 23 -7.19 -5.77 17.40
C GLU A 23 -6.63 -6.94 18.22
N SER A 24 -5.33 -7.24 18.06
CA SER A 24 -4.67 -8.19 18.95
C SER A 24 -4.39 -7.50 20.30
N ARG A 25 -5.29 -7.65 21.28
CA ARG A 25 -4.94 -7.42 22.71
C ARG A 25 -4.07 -8.56 23.29
N THR A 26 -3.43 -9.35 22.45
CA THR A 26 -2.52 -10.44 22.80
C THR A 26 -1.08 -10.03 22.50
N HIS A 27 -0.37 -9.65 23.56
CA HIS A 27 1.05 -9.81 23.93
C HIS A 27 2.17 -10.19 22.93
N GLU A 28 1.99 -10.18 21.60
CA GLU A 28 3.03 -10.58 20.62
C GLU A 28 3.50 -9.45 19.70
N ARG A 29 3.35 -8.18 20.10
CA ARG A 29 4.03 -7.08 19.39
C ARG A 29 5.48 -6.93 19.86
N VAL A 30 6.26 -8.01 19.74
CA VAL A 30 7.73 -7.93 19.78
C VAL A 30 8.18 -7.48 18.41
N ASP A 31 8.40 -6.17 18.25
CA ASP A 31 9.25 -5.51 17.22
C ASP A 31 9.35 -6.16 15.83
N THR A 32 8.25 -6.66 15.27
CA THR A 32 8.26 -7.20 13.90
C THR A 32 7.91 -6.11 12.92
N LYS A 33 8.69 -6.01 11.83
CA LYS A 33 8.42 -5.15 10.66
C LYS A 33 7.10 -5.47 9.93
N LEU A 34 6.26 -6.31 10.50
CA LEU A 34 5.06 -6.93 9.94
C LEU A 34 3.80 -6.14 10.33
N PHE A 35 2.81 -6.17 9.44
CA PHE A 35 1.47 -5.65 9.67
C PHE A 35 0.50 -6.82 9.55
N ALA A 36 -0.43 -6.93 10.50
CA ALA A 36 -1.43 -7.99 10.55
C ALA A 36 -2.84 -7.37 10.54
N CYS A 37 -3.75 -8.01 9.83
CA CYS A 37 -5.14 -7.58 9.65
C CYS A 37 -6.04 -8.80 9.43
N TRP A 38 -7.34 -8.63 9.68
CA TRP A 38 -8.33 -9.61 9.24
C TRP A 38 -8.68 -9.36 7.77
N VAL A 39 -8.88 -10.44 7.04
CA VAL A 39 -9.30 -10.41 5.64
C VAL A 39 -10.53 -11.29 5.47
N TRP A 40 -11.65 -10.67 5.15
CA TRP A 40 -12.88 -11.37 4.83
C TRP A 40 -12.99 -11.54 3.32
N CYS A 41 -13.19 -12.77 2.89
CA CYS A 41 -13.33 -13.09 1.47
C CYS A 41 -14.33 -14.23 1.30
N TRP A 42 -14.99 -14.26 0.15
CA TRP A 42 -15.90 -15.36 -0.19
C TRP A 42 -15.14 -16.61 -0.68
N ASP A 43 -13.92 -16.42 -1.15
CA ASP A 43 -13.02 -17.47 -1.62
C ASP A 43 -11.59 -17.05 -1.30
N VAL A 44 -10.86 -17.89 -0.56
CA VAL A 44 -9.47 -17.67 -0.15
C VAL A 44 -8.54 -17.52 -1.36
N ALA A 45 -8.90 -18.08 -2.51
CA ALA A 45 -8.15 -17.89 -3.77
C ALA A 45 -8.10 -16.44 -4.24
N HIS A 46 -8.97 -15.56 -3.72
CA HIS A 46 -8.91 -14.13 -3.98
C HIS A 46 -7.80 -13.40 -3.21
N ILE A 47 -7.21 -14.01 -2.19
CA ILE A 47 -6.09 -13.42 -1.45
C ILE A 47 -4.80 -13.75 -2.20
N PRO A 48 -4.10 -12.75 -2.78
CA PRO A 48 -2.83 -12.98 -3.45
C PRO A 48 -1.80 -13.44 -2.42
N THR A 49 -0.94 -14.39 -2.81
CA THR A 49 0.19 -14.84 -1.97
C THR A 49 1.41 -13.94 -2.13
N LYS A 50 1.55 -13.29 -3.30
CA LYS A 50 2.62 -12.34 -3.65
C LYS A 50 2.07 -11.21 -4.50
N ARG A 51 2.59 -10.00 -4.32
CA ARG A 51 2.23 -8.84 -5.15
C ARG A 51 3.38 -7.86 -5.29
N THR A 52 3.56 -7.33 -6.49
CA THR A 52 4.45 -6.20 -6.74
C THR A 52 3.59 -4.95 -6.97
N ILE A 53 3.88 -3.90 -6.22
CA ILE A 53 3.20 -2.60 -6.33
C ILE A 53 4.21 -1.54 -6.75
N TRP A 54 3.81 -0.74 -7.73
CA TRP A 54 4.57 0.41 -8.20
C TRP A 54 3.88 1.68 -7.73
N LYS A 55 4.64 2.60 -7.13
CA LYS A 55 4.09 3.87 -6.67
C LYS A 55 5.02 5.01 -7.00
N HIS A 56 4.45 6.11 -7.44
CA HIS A 56 5.20 7.35 -7.60
C HIS A 56 5.68 7.89 -6.25
N ALA A 57 6.88 8.47 -6.24
CA ALA A 57 7.35 9.25 -5.10
C ALA A 57 6.33 10.35 -4.73
N ARG A 58 6.26 10.73 -3.45
CA ARG A 58 5.36 11.80 -3.02
C ARG A 58 5.71 13.08 -3.77
N GLY A 59 4.74 13.68 -4.45
CA GLY A 59 4.93 14.91 -5.24
C GLY A 59 5.42 14.69 -6.67
N ALA A 60 5.63 13.44 -7.09
CA ALA A 60 6.07 13.19 -8.45
C ALA A 60 4.97 13.57 -9.46
N GLY A 61 5.35 14.31 -10.51
CA GLY A 61 4.43 14.89 -11.49
C GLY A 61 3.69 16.15 -11.01
N ARG A 62 3.95 16.67 -9.80
CA ARG A 62 3.45 17.98 -9.36
C ARG A 62 4.51 19.04 -9.63
N VAL A 63 4.10 20.13 -10.27
CA VAL A 63 4.88 21.37 -10.33
C VAL A 63 4.46 22.17 -9.11
N ASP A 64 5.41 22.55 -8.25
CA ASP A 64 5.12 23.45 -7.13
C ASP A 64 4.57 24.78 -7.67
N GLU A 65 3.50 25.28 -7.05
CA GLU A 65 2.84 26.52 -7.46
C GLU A 65 3.80 27.71 -7.22
N MET A 66 4.49 28.14 -8.27
CA MET A 66 5.41 29.29 -8.20
C MET A 66 4.63 30.59 -8.35
N VAL A 67 4.25 31.20 -7.23
CA VAL A 67 3.67 32.56 -7.22
C VAL A 67 4.74 33.57 -7.68
N GLY A 68 4.49 34.25 -8.81
CA GLY A 68 5.31 35.38 -9.28
C GLY A 68 6.30 35.10 -10.42
N TYR A 69 6.27 33.93 -11.07
CA TYR A 69 7.21 33.59 -12.16
C TYR A 69 6.55 33.57 -13.56
N SER A 70 7.35 33.91 -14.58
CA SER A 70 7.00 33.93 -16.02
C SER A 70 6.63 32.51 -16.55
N PRO A 71 5.93 32.37 -17.70
CA PRO A 71 5.24 31.14 -18.06
C PRO A 71 6.19 29.95 -18.14
N PRO A 72 5.75 28.75 -17.72
CA PRO A 72 6.63 27.61 -17.54
C PRO A 72 7.25 27.23 -18.88
N SER A 73 8.57 27.01 -18.87
CA SER A 73 9.28 26.41 -20.00
C SER A 73 8.58 25.08 -20.36
N ARG A 74 8.35 24.83 -21.65
CA ARG A 74 7.71 23.59 -22.17
C ARG A 74 8.57 22.33 -22.02
N VAL A 75 9.60 22.36 -21.18
CA VAL A 75 10.39 21.17 -20.88
C VAL A 75 9.50 20.18 -20.16
N VAL A 76 9.21 19.07 -20.84
CA VAL A 76 8.44 17.95 -20.28
C VAL A 76 9.18 17.47 -19.04
N ALA A 77 8.48 17.45 -17.90
CA ALA A 77 9.04 16.92 -16.67
C ALA A 77 9.48 15.47 -16.89
N PRO A 78 10.67 15.07 -16.40
CA PRO A 78 11.09 13.68 -16.48
C PRO A 78 10.04 12.77 -15.81
N PRO A 79 9.90 11.51 -16.27
CA PRO A 79 8.95 10.58 -15.69
C PRO A 79 9.13 10.53 -14.17
N PRO A 80 8.04 10.62 -13.40
CA PRO A 80 8.10 10.58 -11.96
C PRO A 80 8.78 9.30 -11.47
N GLU A 81 9.74 9.42 -10.55
CA GLU A 81 10.42 8.27 -9.96
C GLU A 81 9.41 7.29 -9.36
N LEU A 82 9.58 6.01 -9.71
CA LEU A 82 8.75 4.91 -9.26
C LEU A 82 9.47 4.14 -8.16
N LEU A 83 8.77 3.92 -7.06
CA LEU A 83 9.15 3.01 -5.99
C LEU A 83 8.48 1.67 -6.23
N GLN A 84 9.28 0.60 -6.24
CA GLN A 84 8.79 -0.77 -6.32
C GLN A 84 8.74 -1.38 -4.92
N TYR A 85 7.63 -2.05 -4.60
CA TYR A 85 7.45 -2.83 -3.39
C TYR A 85 7.02 -4.24 -3.74
N ASP A 86 7.83 -5.22 -3.35
CA ASP A 86 7.46 -6.63 -3.43
C ASP A 86 6.93 -7.08 -2.06
N LEU A 87 5.69 -7.55 -2.07
CA LEU A 87 4.94 -7.94 -0.88
C LEU A 87 4.72 -9.45 -0.88
N LEU A 88 4.97 -10.06 0.27
CA LEU A 88 4.62 -11.43 0.57
C LEU A 88 3.47 -11.42 1.57
N LEU A 89 2.37 -12.08 1.23
CA LEU A 89 1.22 -12.20 2.09
C LEU A 89 1.20 -13.62 2.67
N HIS A 90 1.21 -13.71 3.99
CA HIS A 90 1.13 -14.96 4.71
C HIS A 90 -0.23 -15.07 5.38
N LEU A 91 -0.94 -16.17 5.13
CA LEU A 91 -2.14 -16.53 5.87
C LEU A 91 -1.71 -17.32 7.11
N ASP A 92 -1.81 -16.67 8.27
CA ASP A 92 -1.43 -17.27 9.55
C ASP A 92 -2.56 -18.13 10.13
N ARG A 93 -3.79 -17.63 10.06
CA ARG A 93 -4.98 -18.31 10.58
C ARG A 93 -6.18 -18.13 9.65
N VAL A 94 -7.00 -19.16 9.56
CA VAL A 94 -8.31 -19.15 8.89
C VAL A 94 -9.37 -19.51 9.91
N GLU A 95 -10.44 -18.73 9.95
CA GLU A 95 -11.65 -18.98 10.72
C GLU A 95 -12.83 -19.04 9.73
N ASP A 96 -13.78 -19.96 9.95
CA ASP A 96 -15.02 -20.14 9.16
C ASP A 96 -16.23 -19.96 10.09
#